data_AF-A0A671TW95-F1
#
_entry.id   AF-A0A671TW95-F1
#
_cell.length_a   1.000
_cell.length_b   1.000
_cell.length_c   1.000
_cell.angle_alpha   90.00
_cell.angle_beta   90.00
_cell.angle_gamma   90.00
#
_symmetry.space_group_name_H-M   'P 1'
#
loop_
_entity.id
_entity.type
_entity.pdbx_description
1 polymer ?
#
loop_
_entity_poly.entity_id
_entity_poly.type
_entity_poly.pdbx_seq_one_letter_code
_entity_poly.pdbx_strand_id
1 'polypeptide(L)'
;MGRAGQRLPVCQGQRGKPIEKQCDGHNGCDRLAASTGFLLLWPEINHKYPHWPQPTAHQTSSSSPPVLQLAVFEYENFRGKKVELSGECKDAFEKTQRIGSVIVESGPWVGFERPGYAGEQFVLEKGEYPRWSAWTNCQSFYSLCSFRPLKVDSADHKFHLFENAGYEGRKMEIVDDDVPSLWAYGFQDRVASAKVINGTWVGYMYPGYRGRQYVFEQGEFKHWNDWGATAPQIQSVRRVRDMQWHKRGCYISLIATLCPLLA
;
A
#
# COMPACT_ATOMS: atom_id res chain seq x y z
N MET A 1 11.45 58.96 25.98
CA MET A 1 12.21 57.70 26.07
C MET A 1 11.38 56.68 26.82
N GLY A 2 11.23 55.48 26.26
CA GLY A 2 10.70 54.29 26.94
C GLY A 2 9.18 54.11 26.90
N ARG A 3 8.69 53.20 26.03
CA ARG A 3 7.55 52.33 26.32
C ARG A 3 7.54 51.09 25.41
N ALA A 4 7.80 49.96 26.07
CA ALA A 4 7.34 48.59 25.86
C ALA A 4 7.03 48.12 24.42
N GLY A 5 7.90 47.27 23.89
CA GLY A 5 7.54 46.34 22.81
C GLY A 5 6.64 45.22 23.34
N GLN A 6 5.39 45.18 22.88
CA GLN A 6 4.54 43.99 23.01
C GLN A 6 4.99 42.95 21.98
N ARG A 7 5.41 41.77 22.44
CA ARG A 7 5.63 40.59 21.58
C ARG A 7 4.27 39.97 21.23
N LEU A 8 4.01 39.77 19.93
CA LEU A 8 2.90 38.96 19.43
C LEU A 8 3.16 37.46 19.66
N PRO A 9 2.11 36.63 19.81
CA PRO A 9 2.26 35.18 19.99
C PRO A 9 2.71 34.51 18.69
N VAL A 10 3.73 33.67 18.78
CA VAL A 10 4.24 32.84 17.67
C VAL A 10 3.43 31.54 17.65
N CYS A 11 2.56 31.35 16.66
CA CYS A 11 1.95 30.05 16.39
C CYS A 11 3.01 29.11 15.81
N GLN A 12 3.35 28.05 16.55
CA GLN A 12 4.37 27.07 16.18
C GLN A 12 3.88 26.15 15.05
N GLY A 13 4.11 26.55 13.81
CA GLY A 13 4.34 25.61 12.70
C GLY A 13 5.74 24.99 12.83
N GLN A 14 5.92 23.76 12.36
CA GLN A 14 7.16 22.99 12.51
C GLN A 14 8.42 23.82 12.15
N ARG A 15 9.21 24.11 13.20
CA ARG A 15 10.56 24.74 13.25
C ARG A 15 10.73 26.07 12.50
N GLY A 16 10.26 27.15 13.14
CA GLY A 16 11.11 28.30 13.46
C GLY A 16 11.62 29.20 12.33
N LYS A 17 10.88 29.37 11.23
CA LYS A 17 11.15 30.44 10.25
C LYS A 17 9.89 31.30 10.00
N PRO A 18 10.05 32.63 9.75
CA PRO A 18 8.94 33.49 9.32
C PRO A 18 8.35 32.98 7.99
N ILE A 19 7.02 33.06 7.85
CA ILE A 19 6.25 32.63 6.66
C ILE A 19 6.86 33.17 5.35
N GLU A 20 7.39 34.39 5.41
CA GLU A 20 8.04 35.07 4.29
C GLU A 20 9.25 34.30 3.70
N LYS A 21 9.90 33.42 4.47
CA LYS A 21 11.04 32.61 4.03
C LYS A 21 10.67 31.23 3.50
N GLN A 22 9.38 30.89 3.44
CA GLN A 22 8.90 29.55 3.06
C GLN A 22 8.31 29.52 1.64
N CYS A 23 8.16 30.68 1.01
CA CYS A 23 7.60 30.86 -0.33
C CYS A 23 8.67 31.26 -1.35
N ASP A 24 9.80 30.54 -1.42
CA ASP A 24 10.75 30.65 -2.54
C ASP A 24 10.58 29.45 -3.47
N GLY A 25 9.67 29.59 -4.44
CA GLY A 25 9.52 28.63 -5.53
C GLY A 25 8.06 28.42 -5.95
N HIS A 26 7.82 28.57 -7.26
CA HIS A 26 6.53 28.53 -7.96
C HIS A 26 5.60 27.32 -7.66
N ASN A 27 6.06 26.30 -6.93
CA ASN A 27 5.30 25.08 -6.63
C ASN A 27 5.04 24.86 -5.12
N GLY A 28 5.47 25.79 -4.25
CA GLY A 28 5.33 25.66 -2.79
C GLY A 28 4.00 26.18 -2.23
N CYS A 29 3.34 27.11 -2.92
CA CYS A 29 2.09 27.73 -2.45
C CYS A 29 0.89 26.78 -2.51
N ASP A 30 0.84 25.89 -3.50
CA ASP A 30 -0.32 25.01 -3.72
C ASP A 30 -0.52 23.98 -2.59
N ARG A 31 0.56 23.59 -1.89
CA ARG A 31 0.47 22.63 -0.77
C ARG A 31 -0.03 23.24 0.53
N LEU A 32 0.20 24.53 0.76
CA LEU A 32 -0.29 25.22 1.96
C LEU A 32 -1.80 25.53 1.86
N ALA A 33 -2.27 25.81 0.64
CA ALA A 33 -3.68 26.11 0.36
C ALA A 33 -4.66 24.97 0.67
N ALA A 34 -4.17 23.72 0.77
CA ALA A 34 -5.00 22.54 1.04
C ALA A 34 -5.12 22.17 2.53
N SER A 35 -4.48 22.91 3.45
CA SER A 35 -4.66 22.66 4.89
C SER A 35 -5.86 23.45 5.43
N THR A 36 -6.70 22.80 6.25
CA THR A 36 -7.90 23.40 6.87
C THR A 36 -7.62 24.66 7.69
N GLY A 37 -6.38 24.86 8.16
CA GLY A 37 -5.97 26.09 8.85
C GLY A 37 -5.77 27.30 7.93
N PHE A 38 -5.51 27.11 6.64
CA PHE A 38 -5.22 28.21 5.70
C PHE A 38 -6.48 28.98 5.29
N LEU A 39 -7.63 28.29 5.23
CA LEU A 39 -8.93 28.90 4.92
C LEU A 39 -9.43 29.83 6.03
N LEU A 40 -9.06 29.59 7.29
CA LEU A 40 -9.48 30.41 8.43
C LEU A 40 -8.76 31.78 8.49
N LEU A 41 -7.58 31.88 7.88
CA LEU A 41 -6.77 33.12 7.82
C LEU A 41 -7.00 33.93 6.53
N TRP A 42 -7.82 33.43 5.60
CA TRP A 42 -8.03 34.05 4.29
C TRP A 42 -8.55 35.50 4.33
N PRO A 43 -9.48 35.89 5.23
CA PRO A 43 -9.96 37.27 5.30
C PRO A 43 -8.87 38.29 5.65
N GLU A 44 -7.92 37.93 6.52
CA GLU A 44 -6.81 38.81 6.91
C GLU A 44 -5.75 38.95 5.81
N ILE A 45 -5.49 37.86 5.08
CA ILE A 45 -4.53 37.86 3.95
C ILE A 45 -5.06 38.69 2.78
N ASN A 46 -6.35 38.57 2.45
CA ASN A 46 -6.98 39.31 1.36
C ASN A 46 -6.98 40.83 1.59
N HIS A 47 -7.09 41.28 2.86
CA HIS A 47 -6.98 42.70 3.20
C HIS A 47 -5.55 43.25 2.98
N LYS A 48 -4.53 42.41 3.14
CA LYS A 48 -3.12 42.80 3.01
C LYS A 48 -2.59 42.69 1.57
N TYR A 49 -3.11 41.75 0.77
CA TYR A 49 -2.68 41.49 -0.60
C TYR A 49 -3.88 41.25 -1.55
N PRO A 50 -4.60 42.31 -1.95
CA PRO A 50 -5.85 42.19 -2.72
C PRO A 50 -5.66 41.71 -4.17
N HIS A 51 -4.43 41.63 -4.67
CA HIS A 51 -4.10 41.10 -6.00
C HIS A 51 -3.75 39.60 -5.97
N TRP A 52 -3.70 38.98 -4.78
CA TRP A 52 -3.44 37.55 -4.67
C TRP A 52 -4.65 36.76 -5.17
N PRO A 53 -4.46 35.74 -6.04
CA PRO A 53 -5.56 34.97 -6.60
C PRO A 53 -6.35 34.29 -5.47
N GLN A 54 -7.69 34.37 -5.54
CA GLN A 54 -8.55 33.64 -4.61
C GLN A 54 -8.23 32.14 -4.65
N PRO A 55 -8.31 31.42 -3.51
CA PRO A 55 -8.11 30.00 -3.51
C PRO A 55 -9.36 29.43 -4.16
N THR A 56 -9.28 29.18 -5.46
CA THR A 56 -10.29 28.38 -6.13
C THR A 56 -10.30 27.06 -5.41
N ALA A 57 -11.39 26.75 -4.72
CA ALA A 57 -11.65 25.38 -4.31
C ALA A 57 -11.48 24.55 -5.58
N HIS A 58 -10.39 23.80 -5.68
CA HIS A 58 -10.33 22.70 -6.62
C HIS A 58 -11.51 21.85 -6.19
N GLN A 59 -12.59 21.93 -6.96
CA GLN A 59 -13.64 20.95 -6.93
C GLN A 59 -12.90 19.64 -7.14
N THR A 60 -12.71 18.88 -6.06
CA THR A 60 -12.47 17.46 -6.16
C THR A 60 -13.61 16.99 -7.03
N SER A 61 -13.32 16.77 -8.32
CA SER A 61 -14.20 16.07 -9.22
C SER A 61 -14.77 14.92 -8.42
N SER A 62 -16.09 14.78 -8.41
CA SER A 62 -16.76 13.58 -7.92
C SER A 62 -16.27 12.39 -8.75
N SER A 63 -15.05 11.94 -8.50
CA SER A 63 -14.55 10.69 -9.01
C SER A 63 -15.37 9.67 -8.26
N SER A 64 -16.29 9.00 -8.97
CA SER A 64 -16.77 7.70 -8.57
C SER A 64 -15.61 6.92 -7.94
N PRO A 65 -15.81 6.22 -6.81
CA PRO A 65 -14.75 5.44 -6.20
C PRO A 65 -14.09 4.57 -7.30
N PRO A 66 -12.75 4.46 -7.31
CA PRO A 66 -12.06 3.75 -8.37
C PRO A 66 -12.66 2.35 -8.49
N VAL A 67 -13.21 2.07 -9.68
CA VAL A 67 -13.88 0.79 -9.96
C VAL A 67 -12.79 -0.27 -9.91
N LEU A 68 -12.90 -1.20 -8.96
CA LEU A 68 -11.99 -2.35 -8.84
C LEU A 68 -12.39 -3.40 -9.86
N GLN A 69 -11.42 -3.96 -10.58
CA GLN A 69 -11.68 -4.85 -11.70
C GLN A 69 -10.53 -5.84 -11.88
N LEU A 70 -10.89 -7.12 -11.84
CA LEU A 70 -10.02 -8.26 -12.05
C LEU A 70 -10.70 -9.24 -13.00
N ALA A 71 -9.97 -9.76 -13.97
CA ALA A 71 -10.43 -10.80 -14.87
C ALA A 71 -9.62 -12.08 -14.65
N VAL A 72 -10.32 -13.21 -14.48
CA VAL A 72 -9.71 -14.54 -14.47
C VAL A 72 -10.04 -15.27 -15.76
N PHE A 73 -9.10 -16.06 -16.25
CA PHE A 73 -9.23 -16.84 -17.48
C PHE A 73 -8.98 -18.30 -17.18
N GLU A 74 -9.72 -19.17 -17.85
CA GLU A 74 -9.64 -20.62 -17.67
C GLU A 74 -8.26 -21.19 -18.01
N TYR A 75 -7.61 -20.65 -19.05
CA TYR A 75 -6.32 -21.13 -19.55
C TYR A 75 -5.22 -20.10 -19.40
N GLU A 76 -3.97 -20.55 -19.50
CA GLU A 76 -2.80 -19.67 -19.54
C GLU A 76 -2.88 -18.73 -20.77
N ASN A 77 -2.17 -17.61 -20.69
CA ASN A 77 -2.07 -16.60 -21.73
C ASN A 77 -3.44 -16.00 -22.15
N PHE A 78 -4.32 -15.80 -21.17
CA PHE A 78 -5.60 -15.09 -21.29
C PHE A 78 -6.58 -15.75 -22.27
N ARG A 79 -6.64 -17.09 -22.25
CA ARG A 79 -7.48 -17.91 -23.13
C ARG A 79 -8.60 -18.62 -22.37
N GLY A 80 -9.58 -19.10 -23.13
CA GLY A 80 -10.75 -19.81 -22.60
C GLY A 80 -11.80 -18.86 -22.04
N LYS A 81 -12.66 -19.35 -21.14
CA LYS A 81 -13.71 -18.53 -20.52
C LYS A 81 -13.10 -17.39 -19.71
N LYS A 82 -13.53 -16.15 -19.96
CA LYS A 82 -13.23 -14.95 -19.15
C LYS A 82 -14.32 -14.77 -18.10
N VAL A 83 -13.93 -14.55 -16.84
CA VAL A 83 -14.83 -14.15 -15.75
C VAL A 83 -14.31 -12.86 -15.16
N GLU A 84 -15.15 -11.83 -15.15
CA GLU A 84 -14.84 -10.53 -14.56
C GLU A 84 -15.37 -10.43 -13.12
N LEU A 85 -14.55 -9.87 -12.24
CA LEU A 85 -14.83 -9.65 -10.83
C LEU A 85 -14.64 -8.17 -10.52
N SER A 86 -15.70 -7.54 -10.01
CA SER A 86 -15.71 -6.15 -9.54
C SER A 86 -15.80 -6.01 -8.02
N GLY A 87 -15.85 -7.14 -7.32
CA GLY A 87 -15.88 -7.22 -5.86
C GLY A 87 -15.43 -8.58 -5.38
N GLU A 88 -15.65 -8.84 -4.10
CA GLU A 88 -15.22 -10.08 -3.46
C GLU A 88 -15.86 -11.33 -4.10
N CYS A 89 -15.10 -12.41 -4.18
CA CYS A 89 -15.51 -13.70 -4.71
C CYS A 89 -15.01 -14.81 -3.77
N LYS A 90 -15.93 -15.46 -3.05
CA LYS A 90 -15.60 -16.51 -2.07
C LYS A 90 -15.28 -17.85 -2.72
N ASP A 91 -15.81 -18.10 -3.90
CA ASP A 91 -15.48 -19.28 -4.69
C ASP A 91 -15.59 -18.93 -6.19
N ALA A 92 -14.45 -18.95 -6.88
CA ALA A 92 -14.36 -18.71 -8.31
C ALA A 92 -14.78 -19.95 -9.11
N PHE A 93 -14.78 -21.14 -8.50
CA PHE A 93 -15.14 -22.37 -9.18
C PHE A 93 -16.64 -22.50 -9.46
N GLU A 94 -17.47 -21.70 -8.79
CA GLU A 94 -18.87 -21.52 -9.17
C GLU A 94 -19.03 -20.88 -10.57
N LYS A 95 -18.01 -20.18 -11.05
CA LYS A 95 -18.04 -19.41 -12.31
C LYS A 95 -17.15 -19.99 -13.41
N THR A 96 -16.05 -20.67 -13.06
CA THR A 96 -15.09 -21.29 -14.00
C THR A 96 -14.55 -22.60 -13.46
N GLN A 97 -14.16 -23.56 -14.30
CA GLN A 97 -13.66 -24.86 -13.80
C GLN A 97 -12.22 -24.79 -13.27
N ARG A 98 -11.45 -23.80 -13.72
CA ARG A 98 -10.05 -23.57 -13.33
C ARG A 98 -9.64 -22.13 -13.62
N ILE A 99 -8.48 -21.74 -13.10
CA ILE A 99 -7.86 -20.43 -13.35
C ILE A 99 -6.45 -20.67 -13.87
N GLY A 100 -6.21 -20.30 -15.13
CA GLY A 100 -4.91 -20.44 -15.79
C GLY A 100 -4.17 -19.11 -15.94
N SER A 101 -4.88 -17.98 -16.03
CA SER A 101 -4.27 -16.65 -16.08
C SER A 101 -5.18 -15.57 -15.48
N VAL A 102 -4.59 -14.44 -15.09
CA VAL A 102 -5.29 -13.32 -14.42
C VAL A 102 -4.84 -12.00 -15.03
N ILE A 103 -5.78 -11.07 -15.23
CA ILE A 103 -5.49 -9.65 -15.53
C ILE A 103 -6.11 -8.81 -14.43
N VAL A 104 -5.31 -7.96 -13.80
CA VAL A 104 -5.80 -6.96 -12.85
C VAL A 104 -5.80 -5.60 -13.54
N GLU A 105 -6.99 -5.12 -13.89
CA GLU A 105 -7.15 -3.81 -14.55
C GLU A 105 -7.08 -2.67 -13.54
N SER A 106 -7.68 -2.90 -12.36
CA SER A 106 -7.64 -2.01 -11.20
C SER A 106 -7.68 -2.82 -9.91
N GLY A 107 -6.72 -2.55 -9.02
CA GLY A 107 -6.52 -3.27 -7.78
C GLY A 107 -5.88 -2.36 -6.73
N PRO A 108 -5.10 -2.90 -5.78
CA PRO A 108 -4.65 -4.30 -5.71
C PRO A 108 -5.72 -5.27 -5.19
N TRP A 109 -5.51 -6.55 -5.49
CA TRP A 109 -6.34 -7.66 -5.01
C TRP A 109 -5.48 -8.64 -4.21
N VAL A 110 -6.13 -9.44 -3.36
CA VAL A 110 -5.54 -10.66 -2.81
C VAL A 110 -6.35 -11.85 -3.29
N GLY A 111 -5.64 -12.80 -3.90
CA GLY A 111 -6.15 -14.12 -4.25
C GLY A 111 -5.74 -15.15 -3.20
N PHE A 112 -6.56 -16.19 -3.03
CA PHE A 112 -6.31 -17.26 -2.07
C PHE A 112 -6.38 -18.63 -2.72
N GLU A 113 -5.57 -19.55 -2.20
CA GLU A 113 -5.49 -20.94 -2.61
C GLU A 113 -6.82 -21.69 -2.49
N ARG A 114 -7.62 -21.43 -1.46
CA ARG A 114 -8.88 -22.13 -1.17
C ARG A 114 -10.09 -21.18 -1.14
N PRO A 115 -11.32 -21.73 -1.26
CA PRO A 115 -12.54 -20.95 -1.08
C PRO A 115 -12.61 -20.29 0.29
N GLY A 116 -13.39 -19.20 0.39
CA GLY A 116 -13.62 -18.49 1.64
C GLY A 116 -12.40 -17.77 2.20
N TYR A 117 -11.48 -17.32 1.34
CA TYR A 117 -10.26 -16.58 1.69
C TYR A 117 -9.27 -17.38 2.56
N ALA A 118 -9.15 -18.68 2.30
CA ALA A 118 -8.31 -19.59 3.07
C ALA A 118 -7.09 -20.07 2.28
N GLY A 119 -6.05 -20.48 3.00
CA GLY A 119 -4.83 -21.04 2.42
C GLY A 119 -3.80 -19.98 2.06
N GLU A 120 -2.90 -20.31 1.13
CA GLU A 120 -1.87 -19.36 0.70
C GLU A 120 -2.47 -18.10 0.06
N GLN A 121 -1.82 -16.96 0.31
CA GLN A 121 -2.24 -15.65 -0.14
C GLN A 121 -1.33 -15.16 -1.27
N PHE A 122 -1.92 -14.51 -2.27
CA PHE A 122 -1.22 -13.98 -3.44
C PHE A 122 -1.65 -12.53 -3.66
N VAL A 123 -0.74 -11.58 -3.48
CA VAL A 123 -1.02 -10.17 -3.78
C VAL A 123 -0.91 -9.94 -5.28
N LEU A 124 -2.01 -9.50 -5.88
CA LEU A 124 -2.18 -9.25 -7.31
C LEU A 124 -2.31 -7.74 -7.53
N GLU A 125 -1.20 -7.13 -7.92
CA GLU A 125 -1.13 -5.72 -8.31
C GLU A 125 -1.65 -5.56 -9.75
N LYS A 126 -1.91 -4.32 -10.18
CA LYS A 126 -2.36 -4.07 -11.56
C LYS A 126 -1.31 -4.59 -12.55
N GLY A 127 -1.75 -5.40 -13.51
CA GLY A 127 -0.87 -6.05 -14.46
C GLY A 127 -1.44 -7.35 -15.02
N GLU A 128 -0.60 -8.02 -15.79
CA GLU A 128 -0.93 -9.25 -16.50
C GLU A 128 -0.16 -10.43 -15.90
N TYR A 129 -0.89 -11.49 -15.55
CA TYR A 129 -0.34 -12.72 -14.99
C TYR A 129 -0.69 -13.89 -15.91
N PRO A 130 0.15 -14.18 -16.92
CA PRO A 130 -0.20 -15.11 -18.01
C PRO A 130 -0.21 -16.59 -17.59
N ARG A 131 0.35 -16.92 -16.42
CA ARG A 131 0.40 -18.28 -15.88
C ARG A 131 0.56 -18.27 -14.38
N TRP A 132 0.36 -19.42 -13.75
CA TRP A 132 0.39 -19.53 -12.31
C TRP A 132 1.68 -19.09 -11.64
N SER A 133 2.82 -19.37 -12.27
CA SER A 133 4.13 -18.97 -11.75
C SER A 133 4.37 -17.46 -11.76
N ALA A 134 3.47 -16.67 -12.37
CA ALA A 134 3.56 -15.21 -12.35
C ALA A 134 3.00 -14.58 -11.06
N TRP A 135 2.10 -15.27 -10.34
CA TRP A 135 1.54 -14.78 -9.08
C TRP A 135 2.10 -15.48 -7.83
N THR A 136 2.72 -16.65 -7.97
CA THR A 136 3.33 -17.38 -6.85
C THR A 136 4.85 -17.19 -6.78
N ASN A 137 5.35 -16.98 -5.56
CA ASN A 137 6.78 -16.93 -5.25
C ASN A 137 7.28 -18.22 -4.58
N CYS A 138 6.44 -19.25 -4.40
CA CYS A 138 6.77 -20.44 -3.63
C CYS A 138 6.71 -21.78 -4.40
N GLN A 139 6.30 -21.79 -5.68
CA GLN A 139 6.19 -22.97 -6.58
C GLN A 139 5.41 -24.20 -6.07
N SER A 140 5.00 -24.24 -4.80
CA SER A 140 4.33 -25.39 -4.17
C SER A 140 2.81 -25.34 -4.32
N PHE A 141 2.24 -24.14 -4.43
CA PHE A 141 0.80 -23.94 -4.61
C PHE A 141 0.56 -22.94 -5.72
N TYR A 142 -0.36 -23.30 -6.62
CA TYR A 142 -0.62 -22.58 -7.86
C TYR A 142 -2.10 -22.26 -8.08
N SER A 143 -2.99 -22.90 -7.32
CA SER A 143 -4.44 -22.71 -7.43
C SER A 143 -4.87 -21.37 -6.85
N LEU A 144 -5.87 -20.77 -7.49
CA LEU A 144 -6.61 -19.62 -6.98
C LEU A 144 -8.10 -20.00 -6.94
N CYS A 145 -8.74 -19.80 -5.81
CA CYS A 145 -10.15 -20.15 -5.60
C CYS A 145 -10.99 -18.98 -5.11
N SER A 146 -10.42 -18.02 -4.38
CA SER A 146 -11.17 -16.87 -3.88
C SER A 146 -10.37 -15.59 -3.98
N PHE A 147 -11.06 -14.47 -4.06
CA PHE A 147 -10.49 -13.15 -4.32
C PHE A 147 -11.21 -12.08 -3.51
N ARG A 148 -10.46 -11.11 -2.99
CA ARG A 148 -11.04 -9.86 -2.51
C ARG A 148 -10.15 -8.68 -2.86
N PRO A 149 -10.71 -7.48 -3.02
CA PRO A 149 -9.91 -6.26 -3.07
C PRO A 149 -9.12 -6.07 -1.78
N LEU A 150 -7.93 -5.50 -1.90
CA LEU A 150 -7.14 -5.04 -0.76
C LEU A 150 -7.43 -3.56 -0.53
N LYS A 151 -7.71 -3.20 0.72
CA LYS A 151 -7.85 -1.80 1.11
C LYS A 151 -6.45 -1.18 1.22
N VAL A 152 -6.23 -0.06 0.53
CA VAL A 152 -5.00 0.72 0.58
C VAL A 152 -5.39 2.18 0.79
N ASP A 153 -5.73 2.52 2.02
CA ASP A 153 -6.38 3.78 2.41
C ASP A 153 -5.50 4.70 3.27
N SER A 154 -4.19 4.43 3.35
CA SER A 154 -3.27 5.16 4.21
C SER A 154 -2.16 5.88 3.45
N ALA A 155 -1.98 7.17 3.74
CA ALA A 155 -0.91 7.99 3.16
C ALA A 155 0.45 7.69 3.80
N ASP A 156 0.45 7.27 5.06
CA ASP A 156 1.62 6.89 5.85
C ASP A 156 1.57 5.39 6.21
N HIS A 157 2.73 4.80 6.42
CA HIS A 157 2.87 3.38 6.68
C HIS A 157 3.69 3.18 7.93
N LYS A 158 3.13 2.46 8.92
CA LYS A 158 3.83 2.13 10.15
C LYS A 158 3.51 0.71 10.63
N PHE A 159 4.56 -0.10 10.78
CA PHE A 159 4.45 -1.51 11.14
C PHE A 159 5.41 -1.87 12.27
N HIS A 160 4.91 -2.53 13.31
CA HIS A 160 5.70 -3.13 14.37
C HIS A 160 5.73 -4.65 14.24
N LEU A 161 6.93 -5.22 14.22
CA LEU A 161 7.16 -6.66 14.27
C LEU A 161 7.74 -7.03 15.63
N PHE A 162 7.34 -8.19 16.15
CA PHE A 162 7.79 -8.71 17.43
C PHE A 162 8.23 -10.17 17.31
N GLU A 163 9.32 -10.49 17.99
CA GLU A 163 9.92 -11.83 17.97
C GLU A 163 9.03 -12.91 18.59
N ASN A 164 8.33 -12.57 19.68
CA ASN A 164 7.46 -13.48 20.42
C ASN A 164 5.98 -13.13 20.24
N ALA A 165 5.10 -14.08 20.55
CA ALA A 165 3.67 -13.84 20.57
C ALA A 165 3.31 -12.81 21.67
N GLY A 166 2.14 -12.17 21.55
CA GLY A 166 1.68 -11.22 22.57
C GLY A 166 2.49 -9.90 22.65
N TYR A 167 3.22 -9.55 21.60
CA TYR A 167 4.05 -8.34 21.49
C TYR A 167 5.30 -8.31 22.39
N GLU A 168 5.85 -9.49 22.67
CA GLU A 168 7.03 -9.65 23.52
C GLU A 168 8.33 -9.86 22.71
N GLY A 169 9.46 -9.82 23.42
CA GLY A 169 10.79 -10.04 22.84
C GLY A 169 11.31 -8.82 22.08
N ARG A 170 12.22 -9.06 21.12
CA ARG A 170 12.75 -7.97 20.28
C ARG A 170 11.63 -7.36 19.43
N LYS A 171 11.67 -6.03 19.30
CA LYS A 171 10.76 -5.23 18.49
C LYS A 171 11.50 -4.56 17.35
N MET A 172 10.91 -4.56 16.16
CA MET A 172 11.32 -3.73 15.03
C MET A 172 10.18 -2.80 14.62
N GLU A 173 10.49 -1.53 14.41
CA GLU A 173 9.55 -0.54 13.85
C GLU A 173 9.99 -0.18 12.43
N ILE A 174 9.06 -0.28 11.47
CA ILE A 174 9.25 0.10 10.07
C ILE A 174 8.28 1.24 9.78
N VAL A 175 8.81 2.37 9.29
CA VAL A 175 8.02 3.57 8.95
C VAL A 175 8.37 3.99 7.53
N ASP A 176 7.36 4.05 6.67
CA ASP A 176 7.46 4.51 5.29
C ASP A 176 8.64 3.94 4.48
N ASP A 177 9.06 2.70 4.80
CA ASP A 177 10.12 2.00 4.09
C ASP A 177 9.75 0.54 3.76
N ASP A 178 10.36 0.00 2.70
CA ASP A 178 10.28 -1.41 2.34
C ASP A 178 11.55 -2.13 2.80
N VAL A 179 11.41 -3.29 3.45
CA VAL A 179 12.52 -4.02 4.07
C VAL A 179 12.77 -5.34 3.33
N PRO A 180 13.73 -5.39 2.39
CA PRO A 180 14.03 -6.61 1.64
C PRO A 180 14.76 -7.67 2.48
N SER A 181 15.29 -7.32 3.65
CA SER A 181 15.90 -8.28 4.58
C SER A 181 15.80 -7.76 6.02
N LEU A 182 15.07 -8.47 6.87
CA LEU A 182 15.00 -8.16 8.31
C LEU A 182 16.38 -8.26 8.99
N TRP A 183 17.23 -9.17 8.50
CA TRP A 183 18.61 -9.35 8.97
C TRP A 183 19.47 -8.10 8.81
N ALA A 184 19.25 -7.30 7.76
CA ALA A 184 20.01 -6.07 7.51
C ALA A 184 19.79 -5.01 8.60
N TYR A 185 18.71 -5.15 9.38
CA TYR A 185 18.34 -4.27 10.48
C TYR A 185 18.57 -4.92 11.86
N GLY A 186 19.34 -6.01 11.92
CA GLY A 186 19.66 -6.72 13.17
C GLY A 186 18.51 -7.54 13.75
N PHE A 187 17.42 -7.70 13.00
CA PHE A 187 16.32 -8.59 13.35
C PHE A 187 16.58 -10.01 12.84
N GLN A 188 15.80 -10.99 13.28
CA GLN A 188 15.93 -12.39 12.84
C GLN A 188 14.78 -12.78 11.90
N ASP A 189 14.75 -14.05 11.49
CA ASP A 189 13.68 -14.62 10.68
C ASP A 189 12.41 -14.96 11.48
N ARG A 190 12.46 -14.86 12.81
CA ARG A 190 11.33 -15.13 13.70
C ARG A 190 10.48 -13.89 13.96
N VAL A 191 9.22 -13.91 13.49
CA VAL A 191 8.19 -12.92 13.79
C VAL A 191 6.93 -13.65 14.26
N ALA A 192 6.56 -13.48 15.53
CA ALA A 192 5.47 -14.21 16.15
C ALA A 192 4.26 -13.36 16.54
N SER A 193 4.41 -12.03 16.60
CA SER A 193 3.27 -11.10 16.67
C SER A 193 3.60 -9.79 15.95
N ALA A 194 2.58 -9.03 15.57
CA ALA A 194 2.74 -7.83 14.77
C ALA A 194 1.62 -6.80 15.04
N LYS A 195 1.92 -5.51 14.87
CA LYS A 195 0.92 -4.42 14.91
C LYS A 195 1.08 -3.54 13.70
N VAL A 196 0.09 -3.53 12.82
CA VAL A 196 0.00 -2.57 11.73
C VAL A 196 -0.72 -1.35 12.25
N ILE A 197 0.06 -0.29 12.48
CA ILE A 197 -0.49 0.98 12.95
C ILE A 197 -1.21 1.66 11.79
N ASN A 198 -0.52 1.79 10.64
CA ASN A 198 -1.00 2.44 9.43
C ASN A 198 -0.51 1.69 8.16
N GLY A 199 -1.31 1.78 7.10
CA GLY A 199 -1.02 1.19 5.79
C GLY A 199 -1.30 -0.31 5.67
N THR A 200 -1.10 -0.83 4.46
CA THR A 200 -1.25 -2.26 4.16
C THR A 200 0.11 -2.82 3.74
N TRP A 201 0.44 -3.99 4.27
CA TRP A 201 1.77 -4.58 4.14
C TRP A 201 1.70 -6.02 3.66
N VAL A 202 2.80 -6.50 3.08
CA VAL A 202 3.01 -7.91 2.74
C VAL A 202 4.29 -8.38 3.40
N GLY A 203 4.19 -9.39 4.26
CA GLY A 203 5.32 -10.13 4.80
C GLY A 203 5.64 -11.36 3.94
N TYR A 204 6.92 -11.69 3.85
CA TYR A 204 7.43 -12.81 3.05
C TYR A 204 8.33 -13.70 3.89
N MET A 205 8.24 -15.02 3.65
CA MET A 205 9.05 -16.01 4.37
C MET A 205 10.56 -15.85 4.19
N TYR A 206 11.01 -15.37 3.02
CA TYR A 206 12.43 -15.25 2.67
C TYR A 206 12.84 -13.81 2.33
N PRO A 207 14.14 -13.48 2.42
CA PRO A 207 14.63 -12.18 1.97
C PRO A 207 14.39 -11.93 0.47
N GLY A 208 14.22 -10.67 0.10
CA GLY A 208 13.97 -10.22 -1.26
C GLY A 208 12.55 -10.51 -1.75
N TYR A 209 11.57 -10.50 -0.84
CA TYR A 209 10.14 -10.67 -1.14
C TYR A 209 9.78 -12.03 -1.76
N ARG A 210 10.42 -13.10 -1.28
CA ARG A 210 10.29 -14.47 -1.81
C ARG A 210 9.58 -15.41 -0.83
N GLY A 211 9.08 -16.52 -1.36
CA GLY A 211 8.32 -17.51 -0.59
C GLY A 211 6.86 -17.11 -0.38
N ARG A 212 6.21 -17.69 0.63
CA ARG A 212 4.80 -17.39 0.93
C ARG A 212 4.61 -15.94 1.32
N GLN A 213 3.46 -15.40 0.95
CA GLN A 213 3.05 -14.02 1.23
C GLN A 213 2.00 -14.02 2.35
N TYR A 214 2.07 -13.02 3.22
CA TYR A 214 1.08 -12.79 4.28
C TYR A 214 0.67 -11.32 4.25
N VAL A 215 -0.62 -11.06 4.02
CA VAL A 215 -1.16 -9.70 4.03
C VAL A 215 -1.38 -9.25 5.46
N PHE A 216 -0.95 -8.03 5.76
CA PHE A 216 -1.25 -7.35 7.01
C PHE A 216 -1.96 -6.04 6.70
N GLU A 217 -3.28 -6.03 6.96
CA GLU A 217 -4.09 -4.81 7.01
C GLU A 217 -3.98 -4.17 8.41
N GLN A 218 -4.47 -2.94 8.55
CA GLN A 218 -4.45 -2.22 9.83
C GLN A 218 -5.08 -3.06 10.94
N GLY A 219 -4.33 -3.25 12.03
CA GLY A 219 -4.78 -4.10 13.13
C GLY A 219 -3.67 -4.68 13.99
N GLU A 220 -4.11 -5.52 14.93
CA GLU A 220 -3.29 -6.15 15.95
C GLU A 220 -3.30 -7.67 15.76
N PHE A 221 -2.11 -8.28 15.66
CA PHE A 221 -1.93 -9.72 15.43
C PHE A 221 -1.09 -10.29 16.56
N LYS A 222 -1.73 -10.98 17.51
CA LYS A 222 -1.08 -11.47 18.74
C LYS A 222 -0.30 -12.75 18.51
N HIS A 223 -0.63 -13.49 17.46
CA HIS A 223 -0.02 -14.77 17.13
C HIS A 223 0.11 -14.94 15.61
N TRP A 224 1.09 -15.73 15.14
CA TRP A 224 1.33 -15.92 13.70
C TRP A 224 0.20 -16.61 12.93
N ASN A 225 -0.71 -17.25 13.65
CA ASN A 225 -1.93 -17.83 13.08
C ASN A 225 -2.91 -16.73 12.62
N ASP A 226 -2.85 -15.53 13.20
CA ASP A 226 -3.78 -14.44 12.92
C ASP A 226 -3.62 -13.90 11.49
N TRP A 227 -2.43 -14.06 10.88
CA TRP A 227 -2.17 -13.74 9.47
C TRP A 227 -2.08 -14.99 8.57
N GLY A 228 -2.49 -16.15 9.07
CA GLY A 228 -2.55 -17.40 8.31
C GLY A 228 -1.22 -18.13 8.10
N ALA A 229 -0.17 -17.80 8.85
CA ALA A 229 1.08 -18.54 8.80
C ALA A 229 1.01 -19.81 9.67
N THR A 230 1.71 -20.87 9.25
CA THR A 230 1.85 -22.11 10.04
C THR A 230 3.05 -22.08 10.99
N ALA A 231 3.99 -21.16 10.76
CA ALA A 231 5.19 -20.95 11.56
C ALA A 231 5.53 -19.45 11.59
N PRO A 232 6.19 -18.95 12.66
CA PRO A 232 6.50 -17.53 12.83
C PRO A 232 7.71 -17.09 11.98
N GLN A 233 7.72 -17.38 10.68
CA GLN A 233 8.85 -17.07 9.80
C GLN A 233 8.53 -15.93 8.83
N ILE A 234 9.19 -14.80 8.99
CA ILE A 234 9.14 -13.64 8.09
C ILE A 234 10.56 -13.07 7.99
N GLN A 235 11.02 -12.79 6.78
CA GLN A 235 12.38 -12.29 6.53
C GLN A 235 12.45 -11.06 5.62
N SER A 236 11.34 -10.70 4.98
CA SER A 236 11.22 -9.41 4.30
C SER A 236 9.77 -8.93 4.34
N VAL A 237 9.59 -7.62 4.28
CA VAL A 237 8.29 -6.96 4.39
C VAL A 237 8.29 -5.76 3.45
N ARG A 238 7.19 -5.54 2.73
CA ARG A 238 7.03 -4.33 1.91
C ARG A 238 5.62 -3.76 2.08
N ARG A 239 5.46 -2.50 1.71
CA ARG A 239 4.15 -1.87 1.62
C ARG A 239 3.43 -2.33 0.36
N VAL A 240 2.11 -2.46 0.45
CA VAL A 240 1.24 -2.56 -0.71
C VAL A 240 0.97 -1.13 -1.18
N ARG A 241 1.30 -0.83 -2.43
CA ARG A 241 1.03 0.47 -3.03
C ARG A 241 0.12 0.30 -4.22
N ASP A 242 -0.93 1.12 -4.28
CA ASP A 242 -1.72 1.27 -5.49
C ASP A 242 -0.97 2.16 -6.50
N MET A 243 -0.87 1.70 -7.75
CA MET A 243 -0.33 2.49 -8.86
C MET A 243 -1.15 3.75 -9.15
N GLN A 244 -2.42 3.82 -8.70
CA GLN A 244 -3.26 5.01 -8.89
C GLN A 244 -2.81 6.19 -8.00
N TRP A 245 -2.17 5.93 -6.85
CA TRP A 245 -1.78 6.97 -5.87
C TRP A 245 -0.27 7.12 -5.69
N HIS A 246 0.53 6.08 -5.99
CA HIS A 246 1.99 6.11 -5.83
C HIS A 246 2.73 5.82 -7.16
N LYS A 247 3.12 6.88 -7.88
CA LYS A 247 3.93 6.78 -9.12
C LYS A 247 5.41 6.36 -8.90
N ARG A 248 5.87 6.20 -7.65
CA ARG A 248 7.25 5.85 -7.31
C ARG A 248 7.27 4.65 -6.36
N GLY A 249 8.13 3.68 -6.64
CA GLY A 249 8.34 2.50 -5.79
C GLY A 249 7.55 1.24 -6.20
N CYS A 250 7.08 1.17 -7.45
CA CYS A 250 6.49 -0.05 -7.99
C CYS A 250 7.54 -1.16 -8.01
N TYR A 251 7.21 -2.32 -7.46
CA TYR A 251 8.05 -3.50 -7.63
C TYR A 251 7.77 -4.07 -9.01
N ILE A 252 8.58 -3.68 -9.99
CA ILE A 252 8.57 -4.34 -11.29
C ILE A 252 9.12 -5.74 -11.05
N SER A 253 8.26 -6.76 -11.13
CA SER A 253 8.75 -8.12 -11.28
C SER A 253 9.64 -8.15 -12.52
N LEU A 254 10.94 -8.39 -12.34
CA LEU A 254 11.96 -8.43 -13.39
C LEU A 254 11.68 -9.50 -14.47
N ILE A 255 10.63 -10.32 -14.31
CA ILE A 255 10.21 -11.31 -15.30
C ILE A 255 9.50 -10.64 -16.49
N ALA A 256 8.91 -9.45 -16.32
CA ALA A 256 8.17 -8.77 -17.39
C ALA A 256 9.05 -7.95 -18.35
N THR A 257 10.37 -7.85 -18.12
CA THR A 257 11.26 -6.96 -18.91
C THR A 257 12.24 -7.67 -19.83
N LEU A 258 12.25 -9.00 -19.88
CA LEU A 258 13.07 -9.75 -20.85
C LEU A 258 12.23 -10.24 -22.04
N CYS A 259 11.64 -9.29 -22.76
CA CYS A 259 11.44 -9.44 -24.20
C CYS A 259 11.27 -8.05 -24.81
N PRO A 260 12.31 -7.56 -25.50
CA PRO A 260 12.09 -7.38 -26.92
C PRO A 260 13.29 -7.86 -27.75
N LEU A 261 12.96 -8.32 -28.96
CA LEU A 261 13.84 -8.51 -30.12
C LEU A 261 14.76 -9.74 -30.06
N LEU A 262 14.34 -10.79 -30.76
CA LEU A 262 15.11 -11.35 -31.88
C LEU A 262 14.12 -12.00 -32.85
N ALA A 263 13.83 -11.25 -33.91
CA ALA A 263 13.50 -11.82 -35.21
C ALA A 263 14.80 -12.37 -35.84
#